data_AF-A0A9E4AYJ9-F1
#
_entry.id   AF-A0A9E4AYJ9-F1
#
_cell.length_a   1.000
_cell.length_b   1.000
_cell.length_c   1.000
_cell.angle_alpha   90.00
_cell.angle_beta   90.00
_cell.angle_gamma   90.00
#
_symmetry.space_group_name_H-M   'P 1'
#
loop_
_entity.id
_entity.type
_entity.pdbx_description
1 polymer ?
#
loop_
_entity_poly.entity_id
_entity_poly.type
_entity_poly.pdbx_seq_one_letter_code
_entity_poly.pdbx_strand_id
1 'polypeptide(L)'
;MKRKKRMAVDPTTGEKYEIELPTSEAVKQEILKLDYPTHGITIKEATEKLAGKFGLSGEEKKAQTKRGERYLGLFHYEVVGPEFERLLKEGTLKQPEGRGKPYVLSGPPPPRSPSDGDIEGIYQHIREKVAEDLLQQIKANSPTFFENLVIDLLVEMGYGGSREDAEAVGRSGDGGIDGIINQDRLGLDVVYVQAKRWDSNVGSPQIAGFAGALAGKGANKGIFITTSNFTKDAKAYDAAGFKIILIDGKRLTQLMIDHNVGVSTVKNYEIKRVDSDYFSGDVG
;
A
#
# COMPACT_ATOMS: atom_id res chain seq x y z
N MET A 1 -1.65 -3.07 -14.45
CA MET A 1 -0.46 -2.48 -15.11
C MET A 1 -0.93 -1.72 -16.36
N LYS A 2 -0.59 -0.44 -16.55
CA LYS A 2 -1.10 0.35 -17.68
C LYS A 2 -0.40 -0.07 -18.99
N ARG A 3 -1.11 -0.79 -19.86
CA ARG A 3 -0.68 -1.13 -21.24
C ARG A 3 -1.43 -0.24 -22.24
N LYS A 4 -0.83 0.01 -23.39
CA LYS A 4 -1.44 0.76 -24.48
C LYS A 4 -1.17 0.05 -25.80
N LYS A 5 -2.18 -0.01 -26.65
CA LYS A 5 -2.08 -0.50 -28.03
C LYS A 5 -1.10 0.37 -28.81
N ARG A 6 -0.15 -0.29 -29.47
CA ARG A 6 0.90 0.31 -30.29
C ARG A 6 1.00 -0.47 -31.59
N MET A 7 1.37 0.24 -32.64
CA MET A 7 1.68 -0.38 -33.93
C MET A 7 3.15 -0.78 -33.93
N ALA A 8 3.43 -2.07 -34.05
CA ALA A 8 4.77 -2.63 -34.22
C ALA A 8 4.97 -3.08 -35.67
N VAL A 9 6.24 -3.32 -36.03
CA VAL A 9 6.62 -3.85 -37.34
C VAL A 9 7.36 -5.17 -37.12
N ASP A 10 6.98 -6.21 -37.86
CA ASP A 10 7.70 -7.48 -37.85
C ASP A 10 9.05 -7.29 -38.58
N PRO A 11 10.18 -7.62 -37.93
CA PRO A 11 11.50 -7.37 -38.52
C PRO A 11 11.85 -8.31 -39.69
N THR A 12 11.09 -9.39 -39.89
CA THR A 12 11.30 -10.42 -40.92
C THR A 12 10.40 -10.16 -42.12
N THR A 13 9.13 -9.85 -41.89
CA THR A 13 8.13 -9.68 -42.97
C THR A 13 7.85 -8.21 -43.29
N GLY A 14 8.21 -7.27 -42.40
CA GLY A 14 7.90 -5.85 -42.55
C GLY A 14 6.42 -5.50 -42.32
N GLU A 15 5.60 -6.49 -41.97
CA GLU A 15 4.17 -6.31 -41.74
C GLU A 15 3.91 -5.54 -40.44
N LYS A 16 2.87 -4.71 -40.47
CA LYS A 16 2.44 -3.93 -39.31
C LYS A 16 1.42 -4.73 -38.52
N TYR A 17 1.60 -4.81 -37.21
CA TYR A 17 0.67 -5.49 -36.34
C TYR A 17 0.45 -4.69 -35.04
N GLU A 18 -0.73 -4.86 -34.45
CA GLU A 18 -1.07 -4.21 -33.19
C GLU A 18 -0.60 -5.06 -32.02
N ILE A 19 0.07 -4.41 -31.07
CA ILE A 19 0.59 -5.04 -29.87
C ILE A 19 0.31 -4.18 -28.64
N GLU A 20 0.05 -4.80 -27.50
CA GLU A 20 -0.14 -4.07 -26.25
C GLU A 20 1.16 -4.00 -25.47
N LEU A 21 1.78 -2.83 -25.43
CA LEU A 21 3.03 -2.64 -24.70
C LEU A 21 2.81 -1.77 -23.45
N PRO A 22 3.68 -1.88 -22.43
CA PRO A 22 3.68 -0.95 -21.31
C PRO A 22 3.74 0.50 -21.80
N THR A 23 3.02 1.39 -21.11
CA THR A 23 3.07 2.83 -21.42
C THR A 23 4.46 3.41 -21.19
N SER A 24 4.82 4.46 -21.94
CA SER A 24 6.12 5.12 -21.81
C SER A 24 6.40 5.58 -20.38
N GLU A 25 5.37 6.09 -19.69
CA GLU A 25 5.46 6.50 -18.29
C GLU A 25 5.74 5.30 -17.36
N ALA A 26 5.07 4.16 -17.56
CA ALA A 26 5.32 2.97 -16.76
C ALA A 26 6.76 2.44 -16.95
N VAL A 27 7.29 2.49 -18.17
CA VAL A 27 8.67 2.09 -18.45
C VAL A 27 9.67 3.07 -17.84
N LYS A 28 9.41 4.39 -17.90
CA LYS A 28 10.20 5.43 -17.25
C LYS A 28 10.33 5.22 -15.74
N GLN A 29 9.20 4.99 -15.07
CA GLN A 29 9.18 4.73 -13.63
C GLN A 29 9.98 3.50 -13.23
N GLU A 30 10.01 2.46 -14.08
CA GLU A 30 10.70 1.23 -13.76
C GLU A 30 12.19 1.26 -14.12
N ILE A 31 12.58 1.90 -15.22
CA ILE A 31 13.99 2.00 -15.61
C ILE A 31 14.78 2.91 -14.64
N LEU A 32 14.13 3.93 -14.05
CA LEU A 32 14.72 4.73 -12.97
C LEU A 32 15.05 3.90 -11.73
N LYS A 33 14.25 2.87 -11.41
CA LYS A 33 14.54 1.94 -10.31
C LYS A 33 15.68 0.98 -10.60
N LEU A 34 16.02 0.81 -11.89
CA LEU A 34 17.11 -0.07 -12.33
C LEU A 34 18.47 0.62 -12.30
N ASP A 35 18.53 1.90 -11.90
CA ASP A 35 19.76 2.69 -11.80
C ASP A 35 20.62 2.67 -13.09
N TYR A 36 19.95 2.44 -14.23
CA TYR A 36 20.55 2.46 -15.57
C TYR A 36 20.70 3.92 -16.04
N PRO A 37 21.84 4.33 -16.64
CA PRO A 37 23.04 3.55 -16.96
C PRO A 37 24.12 3.60 -15.88
N THR A 38 23.84 4.25 -14.75
CA THR A 38 24.85 4.63 -13.76
C THR A 38 25.44 3.47 -12.97
N HIS A 39 24.83 2.29 -12.87
CA HIS A 39 25.34 1.21 -12.01
C HIS A 39 25.91 0.00 -12.78
N GLY A 40 26.50 0.22 -13.96
CA GLY A 40 27.21 -0.81 -14.72
C GLY A 40 26.32 -1.88 -15.37
N ILE A 41 24.99 -1.71 -15.28
CA ILE A 41 24.02 -2.57 -15.95
C ILE A 41 24.03 -2.22 -17.44
N THR A 42 24.25 -3.23 -18.27
CA THR A 42 24.21 -3.09 -19.73
C THR A 42 22.80 -2.73 -20.20
N ILE A 43 22.68 -2.09 -21.38
CA ILE A 43 21.37 -1.87 -22.03
C ILE A 43 20.60 -3.18 -22.15
N LYS A 44 21.31 -4.28 -22.45
CA LYS A 44 20.74 -5.61 -22.60
C LYS A 44 20.12 -6.10 -21.29
N GLU A 45 20.84 -6.00 -20.17
CA GLU A 45 20.34 -6.41 -18.85
C GLU A 45 19.19 -5.53 -18.36
N ALA A 46 19.26 -4.20 -18.57
CA ALA A 46 18.16 -3.31 -18.24
C ALA A 46 16.90 -3.66 -19.06
N THR A 47 17.08 -3.93 -20.35
CA THR A 47 16.02 -4.38 -21.26
C THR A 47 15.41 -5.72 -20.81
N GLU A 48 16.24 -6.68 -20.39
CA GLU A 48 15.78 -7.99 -19.91
C GLU A 48 15.03 -7.87 -18.57
N LYS A 49 15.52 -7.06 -17.63
CA LYS A 49 14.84 -6.79 -16.36
C LYS A 49 13.49 -6.11 -16.56
N LEU A 50 13.41 -5.09 -17.44
CA LEU A 50 12.15 -4.46 -17.81
C LEU A 50 11.19 -5.45 -18.47
N ALA A 51 11.69 -6.27 -19.40
CA ALA A 51 10.86 -7.27 -20.07
C ALA A 51 10.30 -8.32 -19.10
N GLY A 52 11.10 -8.75 -18.10
CA GLY A 52 10.65 -9.62 -17.02
C GLY A 52 9.61 -8.95 -16.13
N LYS A 53 9.86 -7.71 -15.70
CA LYS A 53 8.94 -6.94 -14.84
C LYS A 53 7.58 -6.73 -15.50
N PHE A 54 7.56 -6.46 -16.80
CA PHE A 54 6.35 -6.23 -17.54
C PHE A 54 5.72 -7.51 -18.12
N GLY A 55 6.30 -8.68 -17.86
CA GLY A 55 5.78 -9.96 -18.34
C GLY A 55 5.69 -10.05 -19.86
N LEU A 56 6.67 -9.48 -20.58
CA LEU A 56 6.61 -9.39 -22.03
C LEU A 56 6.76 -10.77 -22.70
N SER A 57 5.91 -11.03 -23.69
CA SER A 57 5.97 -12.22 -24.55
C SER A 57 7.22 -12.21 -25.46
N GLY A 58 7.53 -13.36 -26.07
CA GLY A 58 8.64 -13.46 -27.02
C GLY A 58 8.51 -12.53 -28.23
N GLU A 59 7.27 -12.28 -28.67
CA GLU A 59 6.94 -11.35 -29.76
C GLU A 59 7.07 -9.89 -29.31
N GLU A 60 6.62 -9.59 -28.08
CA GLU A 60 6.73 -8.25 -27.49
C GLU A 60 8.17 -7.81 -27.28
N LYS A 61 9.07 -8.74 -26.92
CA LYS A 61 10.52 -8.47 -26.82
C LYS A 61 11.18 -8.19 -28.17
N LYS A 62 10.55 -8.60 -29.27
CA LYS A 62 11.05 -8.43 -30.65
C LYS A 62 10.41 -7.23 -31.37
N ALA A 63 9.36 -6.63 -30.80
CA ALA A 63 8.65 -5.51 -31.39
C ALA A 63 9.57 -4.31 -31.70
N GLN A 64 9.44 -3.77 -32.92
CA GLN A 64 10.20 -2.63 -33.41
C GLN A 64 9.29 -1.48 -33.84
N THR A 65 9.83 -0.26 -33.80
CA THR A 65 9.19 0.92 -34.42
C THR A 65 9.32 0.88 -35.94
N LYS A 66 8.62 1.78 -36.62
CA LYS A 66 8.77 2.01 -38.07
C LYS A 66 10.20 2.39 -38.49
N ARG A 67 11.06 2.81 -37.56
CA ARG A 67 12.47 3.17 -37.79
C ARG A 67 13.43 2.01 -37.49
N GLY A 68 12.92 0.82 -37.19
CA GLY A 68 13.73 -0.36 -36.85
C GLY A 68 14.29 -0.35 -35.43
N GLU A 69 13.85 0.58 -34.58
CA GLU A 69 14.31 0.68 -33.19
C GLU A 69 13.55 -0.33 -32.33
N ARG A 70 14.26 -1.09 -31.50
CA ARG A 70 13.61 -1.97 -30.53
C ARG A 70 12.87 -1.11 -29.51
N TYR A 71 11.62 -1.44 -29.21
CA TYR A 71 10.75 -0.58 -28.40
C TYR A 71 11.33 -0.28 -27.00
N LEU A 72 12.00 -1.26 -26.37
CA LEU A 72 12.70 -1.03 -25.09
C LEU A 72 13.97 -0.18 -25.21
N GLY A 73 14.59 -0.11 -26.40
CA GLY A 73 15.74 0.75 -26.69
C GLY A 73 15.39 2.22 -26.87
N LEU A 74 14.12 2.58 -27.11
CA LEU A 74 13.64 3.97 -27.16
C LEU A 74 13.68 4.65 -25.79
N PHE A 75 13.49 3.87 -24.72
CA PHE A 75 13.54 4.34 -23.34
C PHE A 75 14.96 4.56 -22.84
N HIS A 76 15.98 4.19 -23.62
CA HIS A 76 17.30 4.75 -23.44
C HIS A 76 17.18 6.28 -23.62
N TYR A 77 17.02 6.78 -24.85
CA TYR A 77 17.05 8.22 -25.13
C TYR A 77 16.00 9.07 -24.38
N GLU A 78 14.78 8.57 -24.17
CA GLU A 78 13.76 9.35 -23.45
C GLU A 78 13.97 9.45 -21.93
N VAL A 79 14.72 8.53 -21.31
CA VAL A 79 14.94 8.52 -19.85
C VAL A 79 16.30 9.07 -19.48
N VAL A 80 17.34 8.80 -20.29
CA VAL A 80 18.67 9.31 -19.94
C VAL A 80 18.76 10.84 -20.00
N GLY A 81 17.98 11.52 -20.85
CA GLY A 81 17.71 12.97 -20.73
C GLY A 81 18.92 13.89 -20.55
N PRO A 82 18.71 15.13 -20.04
CA PRO A 82 19.76 16.11 -19.81
C PRO A 82 20.82 15.66 -18.78
N GLU A 83 20.44 14.80 -17.83
CA GLU A 83 21.33 14.32 -16.77
C GLU A 83 22.41 13.37 -17.31
N PHE A 84 22.06 12.48 -18.24
CA PHE A 84 23.05 11.63 -18.90
C PHE A 84 23.96 12.39 -19.85
N GLU A 85 23.42 13.33 -20.62
CA GLU A 85 24.23 14.22 -21.46
C GLU A 85 25.19 15.04 -20.61
N ARG A 86 24.73 15.51 -19.45
CA ARG A 86 25.57 16.16 -18.45
C ARG A 86 26.66 15.24 -17.90
N LEU A 87 26.34 14.01 -17.50
CA LEU A 87 27.32 13.04 -16.97
C LEU A 87 28.37 12.60 -18.02
N LEU A 88 28.00 12.55 -19.31
CA LEU A 88 28.94 12.37 -20.42
C LEU A 88 29.85 13.59 -20.58
N LYS A 89 29.28 14.80 -20.51
CA LYS A 89 30.02 16.07 -20.64
C LYS A 89 30.96 16.33 -19.47
N GLU A 90 30.58 15.92 -18.27
CA GLU A 90 31.37 16.02 -17.03
C GLU A 90 32.42 14.89 -16.90
N GLY A 91 32.41 13.90 -17.79
CA GLY A 91 33.37 12.80 -17.82
C GLY A 91 33.15 11.72 -16.74
N THR A 92 32.05 11.82 -15.99
CA THR A 92 31.60 10.86 -14.96
C THR A 92 31.12 9.55 -15.59
N LEU A 93 30.49 9.63 -16.77
CA LEU A 93 30.21 8.48 -17.63
C LEU A 93 31.15 8.49 -18.84
N LYS A 94 31.76 7.35 -19.16
CA LYS A 94 32.57 7.18 -20.37
C LYS A 94 31.95 6.13 -21.28
N GLN A 95 31.82 6.44 -22.57
CA GLN A 95 31.46 5.45 -23.58
C GLN A 95 32.75 4.73 -24.03
N PRO A 96 32.89 3.41 -23.84
CA PRO A 96 34.04 2.69 -24.36
C PRO A 96 33.99 2.54 -25.88
N GLU A 97 35.16 2.45 -26.50
CA GLU A 97 35.27 2.29 -27.96
C GLU A 97 34.67 0.96 -28.42
N GLY A 98 33.56 1.05 -29.17
CA GLY A 98 32.87 -0.08 -29.81
C GLY A 98 31.35 0.00 -29.67
N ARG A 99 30.63 -0.24 -30.77
CA ARG A 99 29.14 -0.29 -30.76
C ARG A 99 28.66 -1.36 -29.77
N GLY A 100 27.80 -0.96 -28.85
CA GLY A 100 27.12 -1.85 -27.90
C GLY A 100 27.87 -2.14 -26.59
N LYS A 101 29.02 -1.49 -26.33
CA LYS A 101 29.74 -1.65 -25.06
C LYS A 101 29.13 -0.79 -23.93
N PRO A 102 29.18 -1.25 -22.66
CA PRO A 102 28.54 -0.56 -21.53
C PRO A 102 29.28 0.74 -21.18
N TYR A 103 28.53 1.78 -20.83
CA TYR A 103 29.14 3.00 -20.26
C TYR A 103 29.84 2.66 -18.93
N VAL A 104 31.02 3.26 -18.71
CA VAL A 104 31.87 3.02 -17.53
C VAL A 104 31.87 4.26 -16.67
N LEU A 105 31.52 4.12 -15.38
CA LEU A 105 31.65 5.20 -14.41
C LEU A 105 33.11 5.45 -14.05
N SER A 106 33.50 6.71 -13.95
CA SER A 106 34.83 7.12 -13.47
C SER A 106 34.88 7.42 -11.96
N GLY A 107 33.82 7.12 -11.20
CA GLY A 107 33.72 7.29 -9.73
C GLY A 107 32.47 6.65 -9.12
N PRO A 108 32.24 6.72 -7.79
CA PRO A 108 31.01 6.22 -7.18
C PRO A 108 29.78 6.96 -7.74
N PRO A 109 28.65 6.26 -7.94
CA PRO A 109 27.46 6.85 -8.54
C PRO A 109 26.94 8.02 -7.67
N PRO A 110 26.40 9.10 -8.29
CA PRO A 110 25.85 10.21 -7.54
C PRO A 110 24.67 9.71 -6.68
N PRO A 111 24.52 10.20 -5.44
CA PRO A 111 23.39 9.83 -4.59
C PRO A 111 22.08 10.30 -5.24
N ARG A 112 21.18 9.36 -5.56
CA ARG A 112 19.82 9.71 -6.01
C ARG A 112 19.01 10.24 -4.82
N SER A 113 18.25 11.30 -5.05
CA SER A 113 17.20 11.69 -4.10
C SER A 113 16.14 10.57 -4.06
N PRO A 114 15.65 10.13 -2.88
CA PRO A 114 14.62 9.10 -2.79
C PRO A 114 13.39 9.48 -3.63
N SER A 115 12.85 8.54 -4.41
CA SER A 115 11.58 8.78 -5.11
C SER A 115 10.41 8.72 -4.13
N ASP A 116 9.27 9.30 -4.50
CA ASP A 116 8.03 9.20 -3.72
C ASP A 116 7.65 7.74 -3.40
N GLY A 117 7.89 6.84 -4.37
CA GLY A 117 7.63 5.41 -4.19
C GLY A 117 8.55 4.73 -3.17
N ASP A 118 9.80 5.20 -3.06
CA ASP A 118 10.74 4.68 -2.05
C ASP A 118 10.30 5.12 -0.64
N ILE A 119 9.88 6.37 -0.51
CA ILE A 119 9.40 6.94 0.76
C ILE A 119 8.11 6.23 1.20
N GLU A 120 7.15 6.06 0.29
CA GLU A 120 5.90 5.36 0.57
C GLU A 120 6.17 3.90 0.98
N GLY A 121 7.07 3.21 0.28
CA GLY A 121 7.46 1.84 0.63
C GLY A 121 8.07 1.73 2.02
N ILE A 122 8.95 2.67 2.39
CA ILE A 122 9.55 2.74 3.73
C ILE A 122 8.47 3.02 4.79
N TYR A 123 7.58 3.98 4.53
CA TYR A 123 6.49 4.31 5.45
C TYR A 123 5.58 3.11 5.71
N GLN A 124 5.14 2.41 4.66
CA GLN A 124 4.31 1.22 4.82
C GLN A 124 5.02 0.11 5.58
N HIS A 125 6.31 -0.11 5.32
CA HIS A 125 7.09 -1.11 6.05
C HIS A 125 7.20 -0.80 7.56
N ILE A 126 7.49 0.47 7.91
CA ILE A 126 7.53 0.90 9.31
C ILE A 126 6.16 0.69 9.96
N ARG A 127 5.10 1.09 9.27
CA ARG A 127 3.73 1.00 9.75
C ARG A 127 3.27 -0.44 9.96
N GLU A 128 3.61 -1.37 9.06
CA GLU A 128 3.32 -2.80 9.23
C GLU A 128 4.05 -3.38 10.44
N LYS A 129 5.31 -3.00 10.65
CA LYS A 129 6.09 -3.46 11.82
C LYS A 129 5.51 -2.96 13.14
N VAL A 130 5.13 -1.68 13.21
CA VAL A 130 4.44 -1.14 14.39
C VAL A 130 3.11 -1.86 14.63
N ALA A 131 2.36 -2.17 13.57
CA ALA A 131 1.10 -2.90 13.68
C ALA A 131 1.28 -4.34 14.20
N GLU A 132 2.37 -5.03 13.81
CA GLU A 132 2.74 -6.34 14.34
C GLU A 132 3.13 -6.28 15.82
N ASP A 133 3.98 -5.32 16.19
CA ASP A 133 4.42 -5.10 17.58
C ASP A 133 3.22 -4.77 18.49
N LEU A 134 2.32 -3.90 18.03
CA LEU A 134 1.06 -3.61 18.73
C LEU A 134 0.23 -4.87 18.96
N LEU A 135 0.04 -5.70 17.93
CA LEU A 135 -0.78 -6.91 18.05
C LEU A 135 -0.20 -7.87 19.09
N GLN A 136 1.13 -7.99 19.15
CA GLN A 136 1.81 -8.79 20.17
C GLN A 136 1.57 -8.24 21.58
N GLN A 137 1.70 -6.92 21.76
CA GLN A 137 1.43 -6.27 23.05
C GLN A 137 -0.02 -6.50 23.51
N ILE A 138 -0.99 -6.36 22.60
CA ILE A 138 -2.40 -6.61 22.91
C ILE A 138 -2.62 -8.07 23.35
N LYS A 139 -2.04 -9.02 22.62
CA LYS A 139 -2.14 -10.45 22.97
C LYS A 139 -1.47 -10.81 24.29
N ALA A 140 -0.41 -10.09 24.69
CA ALA A 140 0.29 -10.31 25.95
C ALA A 140 -0.47 -9.77 27.18
N ASN A 141 -1.46 -8.90 26.97
CA ASN A 141 -2.26 -8.32 28.04
C ASN A 141 -3.53 -9.15 28.36
N SER A 142 -4.23 -8.76 29.43
CA SER A 142 -5.44 -9.46 29.90
C SER A 142 -6.63 -9.27 28.95
N PRO A 143 -7.62 -10.18 28.97
CA PRO A 143 -8.87 -10.00 28.21
C PRO A 143 -9.60 -8.69 28.53
N THR A 144 -9.68 -8.32 29.82
CA THR A 144 -10.30 -7.06 30.26
C THR A 144 -9.55 -5.83 29.73
N PHE A 145 -8.22 -5.89 29.65
CA PHE A 145 -7.45 -4.82 29.00
C PHE A 145 -7.85 -4.69 27.53
N PHE A 146 -8.00 -5.82 26.81
CA PHE A 146 -8.40 -5.80 25.41
C PHE A 146 -9.81 -5.24 25.19
N GLU A 147 -10.76 -5.58 26.06
CA GLU A 147 -12.12 -5.01 26.04
C GLU A 147 -12.05 -3.48 26.20
N ASN A 148 -11.34 -2.98 27.21
CA ASN A 148 -11.17 -1.54 27.43
C ASN A 148 -10.47 -0.83 26.26
N LEU A 149 -9.41 -1.45 25.71
CA LEU A 149 -8.69 -0.93 24.55
C LEU A 149 -9.61 -0.77 23.34
N VAL A 150 -10.49 -1.73 23.11
CA VAL A 150 -11.47 -1.68 22.02
C VAL A 150 -12.43 -0.51 22.22
N ILE A 151 -12.91 -0.27 23.44
CA ILE A 151 -13.77 0.87 23.73
C ILE A 151 -13.01 2.19 23.51
N ASP A 152 -11.78 2.31 24.02
CA ASP A 152 -10.93 3.48 23.82
C ASP A 152 -10.72 3.78 22.33
N LEU A 153 -10.47 2.75 21.52
CA LEU A 153 -10.34 2.90 20.07
C LEU A 153 -11.62 3.44 19.44
N LEU A 154 -12.79 2.87 19.77
CA LEU A 154 -14.04 3.32 19.18
C LEU A 154 -14.37 4.77 19.57
N VAL A 155 -14.05 5.18 20.80
CA VAL A 155 -14.19 6.58 21.25
C VAL A 155 -13.27 7.51 20.46
N GLU A 156 -12.01 7.16 20.25
CA GLU A 156 -11.09 7.97 19.42
C GLU A 156 -11.42 7.97 17.92
N MET A 157 -12.18 6.97 17.48
CA MET A 157 -12.81 6.96 16.15
C MET A 157 -14.05 7.86 16.06
N GLY A 158 -14.49 8.45 17.17
CA GLY A 158 -15.64 9.34 17.25
C GLY A 158 -16.98 8.64 17.49
N TYR A 159 -16.96 7.36 17.88
CA TYR A 159 -18.18 6.70 18.39
C TYR A 159 -18.38 7.09 19.85
N GLY A 160 -19.63 7.26 20.24
CA GLY A 160 -19.99 7.73 21.57
C GLY A 160 -19.86 9.25 21.74
N GLY A 161 -20.27 9.71 22.93
CA GLY A 161 -20.06 11.08 23.39
C GLY A 161 -18.71 11.19 24.07
N SER A 162 -18.72 11.06 25.39
CA SER A 162 -17.52 10.98 26.24
C SER A 162 -17.19 9.53 26.61
N ARG A 163 -15.99 9.28 27.15
CA ARG A 163 -15.59 7.96 27.66
C ARG A 163 -16.49 7.49 28.81
N GLU A 164 -17.00 8.42 29.61
CA GLU A 164 -17.92 8.16 30.72
C GLU A 164 -19.28 7.63 30.19
N ASP A 165 -19.74 8.14 29.05
CA ASP A 165 -20.95 7.65 28.38
C ASP A 165 -20.77 6.24 27.80
N ALA A 166 -19.55 5.89 27.38
CA ALA A 166 -19.23 4.56 26.86
C ALA A 166 -19.06 3.51 27.98
N GLU A 167 -18.42 3.87 29.10
CA GLU A 167 -18.26 2.98 30.26
C GLU A 167 -19.61 2.65 30.95
N ALA A 168 -20.57 3.58 30.96
CA ALA A 168 -21.89 3.38 31.58
C ALA A 168 -22.70 2.23 30.94
N VAL A 169 -22.41 1.86 29.69
CA VAL A 169 -23.14 0.83 28.95
C VAL A 169 -22.45 -0.55 28.97
N GLY A 170 -21.27 -0.65 29.59
CA GLY A 170 -20.39 -1.84 29.57
C GLY A 170 -20.54 -2.82 30.72
N ARG A 171 -21.72 -2.96 31.36
CA ARG A 171 -21.91 -4.01 32.38
C ARG A 171 -22.13 -5.38 31.72
N SER A 172 -21.00 -6.08 31.57
CA SER A 172 -20.85 -7.47 31.15
C SER A 172 -21.78 -8.44 31.90
N GLY A 173 -22.33 -9.42 31.18
CA GLY A 173 -23.15 -10.50 31.76
C GLY A 173 -24.12 -11.19 30.80
N ASP A 174 -24.27 -10.75 29.55
CA ASP A 174 -25.26 -11.31 28.62
C ASP A 174 -24.62 -11.84 27.34
N GLY A 175 -24.55 -13.18 27.23
CA GLY A 175 -24.65 -13.87 25.94
C GLY A 175 -23.54 -13.66 24.90
N GLY A 176 -22.47 -12.94 25.24
CA GLY A 176 -21.39 -12.60 24.29
C GLY A 176 -21.42 -11.16 23.78
N ILE A 177 -21.99 -10.22 24.52
CA ILE A 177 -21.79 -8.78 24.29
C ILE A 177 -20.80 -8.26 25.34
N ASP A 178 -19.71 -7.68 24.88
CA ASP A 178 -18.62 -7.21 25.74
C ASP A 178 -18.71 -5.68 25.96
N GLY A 179 -19.39 -4.94 25.07
CA GLY A 179 -19.62 -3.51 25.21
C GLY A 179 -20.78 -3.01 24.38
N ILE A 180 -21.24 -1.81 24.69
CA ILE A 180 -22.30 -1.11 23.96
C ILE A 180 -21.85 0.35 23.82
N ILE A 181 -21.93 0.90 22.61
CA ILE A 181 -21.49 2.27 22.33
C ILE A 181 -22.49 2.97 21.42
N ASN A 182 -22.71 4.26 21.64
CA ASN A 182 -23.57 5.04 20.77
C ASN A 182 -22.84 5.36 19.46
N GLN A 183 -23.54 5.35 18.33
CA GLN A 183 -22.99 5.77 17.05
C GLN A 183 -22.88 7.30 16.97
N ASP A 184 -23.73 8.00 17.72
CA ASP A 184 -23.84 9.45 17.75
C ASP A 184 -23.85 9.97 19.20
N ARG A 185 -23.57 11.26 19.36
CA ARG A 185 -23.49 11.89 20.69
C ARG A 185 -24.83 11.98 21.41
N LEU A 186 -25.96 11.90 20.70
CA LEU A 186 -27.30 11.96 21.29
C LEU A 186 -27.80 10.58 21.73
N GLY A 187 -27.12 9.49 21.32
CA GLY A 187 -27.47 8.13 21.70
C GLY A 187 -28.71 7.59 21.01
N LEU A 188 -29.03 8.08 19.80
CA LEU A 188 -30.19 7.62 19.04
C LEU A 188 -29.91 6.25 18.40
N ASP A 189 -28.68 6.04 17.94
CA ASP A 189 -28.23 4.78 17.38
C ASP A 189 -27.22 4.10 18.31
N VAL A 190 -27.50 2.85 18.68
CA VAL A 190 -26.65 2.04 19.55
C VAL A 190 -25.96 0.94 18.74
N VAL A 191 -24.67 0.73 18.99
CA VAL A 191 -23.85 -0.30 18.38
C VAL A 191 -23.33 -1.23 19.46
N TYR A 192 -23.54 -2.52 19.27
CA TYR A 192 -23.09 -3.56 20.19
C TYR A 192 -21.71 -4.05 19.79
N VAL A 193 -20.85 -4.31 20.76
CA VAL A 193 -19.46 -4.67 20.54
C VAL A 193 -19.17 -6.01 21.20
N GLN A 194 -18.51 -6.88 20.44
CA GLN A 194 -17.88 -8.09 20.95
C GLN A 194 -16.39 -8.04 20.66
N ALA A 195 -15.58 -8.22 21.70
CA ALA A 195 -14.12 -8.17 21.67
C ALA A 195 -13.53 -9.52 22.13
N LYS A 196 -13.07 -10.33 21.18
CA LYS A 196 -12.50 -11.66 21.44
C LYS A 196 -10.98 -11.68 21.27
N ARG A 197 -10.24 -11.73 22.38
CA ARG A 197 -8.78 -12.01 22.38
C ARG A 197 -8.55 -13.49 22.11
N TRP A 198 -8.24 -13.83 20.86
CA TRP A 198 -8.08 -15.19 20.36
C TRP A 198 -6.73 -15.41 19.69
N ASP A 199 -6.29 -16.67 19.68
CA ASP A 199 -5.07 -17.11 18.99
C ASP A 199 -5.37 -17.85 17.68
N SER A 200 -6.52 -18.53 17.61
CA SER A 200 -6.98 -19.24 16.41
C SER A 200 -7.94 -18.40 15.58
N ASN A 201 -8.11 -18.75 14.31
CA ASN A 201 -9.04 -18.04 13.43
C ASN A 201 -10.49 -18.14 13.95
N VAL A 202 -11.22 -17.04 13.82
CA VAL A 202 -12.64 -16.94 14.18
C VAL A 202 -13.51 -17.48 13.04
N GLY A 203 -14.37 -18.45 13.34
CA GLY A 203 -15.27 -19.09 12.40
C GLY A 203 -16.68 -18.48 12.36
N SER A 204 -17.50 -18.95 11.43
CA SER A 204 -18.91 -18.52 11.32
C SER A 204 -19.77 -18.83 12.56
N PRO A 205 -19.54 -19.89 13.38
CA PRO A 205 -20.36 -20.12 14.58
C PRO A 205 -20.28 -18.97 15.59
N GLN A 206 -19.13 -18.31 15.69
CA GLN A 206 -18.97 -17.16 16.59
C GLN A 206 -19.75 -15.95 16.09
N ILE A 207 -19.75 -15.71 14.78
CA ILE A 207 -20.52 -14.61 14.18
C ILE A 207 -22.02 -14.87 14.31
N ALA A 208 -22.45 -16.12 14.10
CA ALA A 208 -23.84 -16.55 14.30
C ALA A 208 -24.29 -16.38 15.76
N GLY A 209 -23.44 -16.76 16.71
CA GLY A 209 -23.70 -16.56 18.14
C GLY A 209 -23.87 -15.08 18.48
N PHE A 210 -23.00 -14.22 17.95
CA PHE A 210 -23.12 -12.77 18.13
C PHE A 210 -24.41 -12.22 17.50
N ALA A 211 -24.76 -12.62 16.29
CA ALA A 211 -26.03 -12.25 15.65
C ALA A 211 -27.24 -12.66 16.50
N GLY A 212 -27.21 -13.85 17.11
CA GLY A 212 -28.23 -14.29 18.06
C GLY A 212 -28.33 -13.42 19.31
N ALA A 213 -27.19 -12.97 19.86
CA ALA A 213 -27.15 -12.04 20.98
C ALA A 213 -27.75 -10.66 20.59
N LEU A 214 -27.44 -10.15 19.40
CA LEU A 214 -28.05 -8.92 18.87
C LEU A 214 -29.57 -9.06 18.75
N ALA A 215 -30.05 -10.18 18.21
CA ALA A 215 -31.48 -10.47 18.11
C ALA A 215 -32.16 -10.46 19.48
N GLY A 216 -31.55 -11.10 20.49
CA GLY A 216 -32.06 -11.12 21.86
C GLY A 216 -32.14 -9.73 22.52
N LYS A 217 -31.29 -8.79 22.08
CA LYS A 217 -31.31 -7.38 22.52
C LYS A 217 -32.19 -6.46 21.68
N GLY A 218 -32.79 -6.95 20.59
CA GLY A 218 -33.52 -6.11 19.63
C GLY A 218 -32.60 -5.14 18.88
N ALA A 219 -31.30 -5.41 18.81
CA ALA A 219 -30.30 -4.57 18.17
C ALA A 219 -30.12 -4.96 16.71
N ASN A 220 -29.82 -4.00 15.83
CA ASN A 220 -29.62 -4.25 14.40
C ASN A 220 -28.17 -4.04 13.92
N LYS A 221 -27.28 -3.50 14.76
CA LYS A 221 -25.90 -3.15 14.43
C LYS A 221 -24.94 -3.73 15.46
N GLY A 222 -23.81 -4.26 14.98
CA GLY A 222 -22.74 -4.69 15.87
C GLY A 222 -21.36 -4.67 15.23
N ILE A 223 -20.34 -4.67 16.08
CA ILE A 223 -18.93 -4.78 15.68
C ILE A 223 -18.34 -5.98 16.40
N PHE A 224 -17.77 -6.90 15.63
CA PHE A 224 -17.02 -8.03 16.16
C PHE A 224 -15.53 -7.79 15.92
N ILE A 225 -14.78 -7.69 17.00
CA ILE A 225 -13.36 -7.36 17.01
C ILE A 225 -12.58 -8.54 17.58
N THR A 226 -11.49 -8.92 16.92
CA THR A 226 -10.62 -10.00 17.39
C THR A 226 -9.14 -9.71 17.13
N THR A 227 -8.26 -10.28 17.95
CA THR A 227 -6.81 -10.31 17.73
C THR A 227 -6.36 -11.34 16.70
N SER A 228 -7.29 -12.15 16.18
CA SER A 228 -7.06 -13.20 15.18
C SER A 228 -7.54 -12.79 13.78
N ASN A 229 -7.46 -13.70 12.81
CA ASN A 229 -8.12 -13.56 11.52
C ASN A 229 -9.51 -14.22 11.53
N PHE A 230 -10.41 -13.76 10.68
CA PHE A 230 -11.66 -14.47 10.38
C PHE A 230 -11.46 -15.48 9.25
N THR A 231 -12.11 -16.63 9.33
CA THR A 231 -12.18 -17.58 8.21
C THR A 231 -12.98 -16.99 7.05
N LYS A 232 -12.84 -17.57 5.85
CA LYS A 232 -13.62 -17.15 4.67
C LYS A 232 -15.12 -17.25 4.95
N ASP A 233 -15.55 -18.34 5.58
CA ASP A 233 -16.96 -18.58 5.91
C ASP A 233 -17.49 -17.58 6.95
N ALA A 234 -16.65 -17.16 7.90
CA ALA A 234 -17.02 -16.11 8.85
C ALA A 234 -17.21 -14.76 8.15
N LYS A 235 -16.33 -14.42 7.20
CA LYS A 235 -16.43 -13.17 6.40
C LYS A 235 -17.62 -13.19 5.44
N ALA A 236 -18.04 -14.36 4.97
CA ALA A 236 -19.17 -14.56 4.07
C ALA A 236 -20.49 -14.85 4.79
N TYR A 237 -20.50 -14.87 6.12
CA TYR A 237 -21.69 -15.19 6.91
C TYR A 237 -22.78 -14.14 6.67
N ASP A 238 -23.96 -14.60 6.25
CA ASP A 238 -25.15 -13.77 6.14
C ASP A 238 -25.83 -13.69 7.51
N ALA A 239 -25.77 -12.51 8.12
CA ALA A 239 -26.36 -12.24 9.43
C ALA A 239 -27.85 -11.88 9.35
N ALA A 240 -28.59 -12.33 8.33
CA ALA A 240 -30.06 -12.31 8.29
C ALA A 240 -30.70 -10.97 8.70
N GLY A 241 -30.17 -9.85 8.17
CA GLY A 241 -30.69 -8.50 8.43
C GLY A 241 -29.94 -7.69 9.50
N PHE A 242 -29.00 -8.30 10.23
CA PHE A 242 -28.08 -7.56 11.12
C PHE A 242 -26.90 -6.97 10.33
N LYS A 243 -26.49 -5.75 10.68
CA LYS A 243 -25.29 -5.11 10.14
C LYS A 243 -24.11 -5.34 11.09
N ILE A 244 -23.33 -6.40 10.82
CA ILE A 244 -22.15 -6.76 11.62
C ILE A 244 -20.87 -6.36 10.88
N ILE A 245 -20.02 -5.55 11.51
CA ILE A 245 -18.70 -5.21 11.00
C ILE A 245 -17.65 -6.11 11.67
N LEU A 246 -16.82 -6.76 10.85
CA LEU A 246 -15.72 -7.59 11.32
C LEU A 246 -14.40 -6.81 11.29
N ILE A 247 -13.67 -6.81 12.41
CA ILE A 247 -12.34 -6.19 12.55
C ILE A 247 -11.37 -7.25 13.05
N ASP A 248 -10.46 -7.69 12.17
CA ASP A 248 -9.41 -8.65 12.50
C ASP A 248 -8.18 -7.96 13.10
N GLY A 249 -7.22 -8.74 13.60
CA GLY A 249 -6.06 -8.22 14.29
C GLY A 249 -5.23 -7.24 13.46
N LYS A 250 -5.12 -7.46 12.13
CA LYS A 250 -4.43 -6.54 11.23
C LYS A 250 -5.20 -5.23 11.10
N ARG A 251 -6.51 -5.27 10.85
CA ARG A 251 -7.32 -4.05 10.73
C ARG A 251 -7.38 -3.28 12.04
N LEU A 252 -7.49 -3.97 13.16
CA LEU A 252 -7.49 -3.39 14.50
C LEU A 252 -6.25 -2.52 14.74
N THR A 253 -5.04 -3.06 14.53
CA THR A 253 -3.81 -2.31 14.81
C THR A 253 -3.57 -1.18 13.81
N GLN A 254 -4.05 -1.31 12.58
CA GLN A 254 -4.05 -0.19 11.63
C GLN A 254 -4.95 0.96 12.09
N LEU A 255 -6.17 0.66 12.56
CA LEU A 255 -7.06 1.67 13.14
C LEU A 255 -6.46 2.32 14.38
N MET A 256 -5.80 1.54 15.24
CA MET A 256 -5.09 2.08 16.40
C MET A 256 -4.01 3.08 16.00
N ILE A 257 -3.23 2.80 14.95
CA ILE A 257 -2.22 3.73 14.43
C ILE A 257 -2.89 5.00 13.88
N ASP A 258 -3.95 4.86 13.08
CA ASP A 258 -4.66 6.00 12.47
C ASP A 258 -5.29 6.94 13.50
N HIS A 259 -5.75 6.38 14.62
CA HIS A 259 -6.41 7.12 15.70
C HIS A 259 -5.50 7.36 16.91
N ASN A 260 -4.18 7.14 16.77
CA ASN A 260 -3.17 7.37 17.81
C ASN A 260 -3.43 6.64 19.16
N VAL A 261 -4.02 5.44 19.11
CA VAL A 261 -4.32 4.62 20.29
C VAL A 261 -3.20 3.61 20.54
N GLY A 262 -2.59 3.67 21.73
CA GLY A 262 -1.50 2.76 22.11
C GLY A 262 -0.18 3.00 21.34
N VAL A 263 -0.08 4.11 20.62
CA VAL A 263 1.13 4.54 19.89
C VAL A 263 1.47 5.98 20.24
N SER A 264 2.71 6.37 19.96
CA SER A 264 3.15 7.76 20.09
C SER A 264 4.05 8.15 18.93
N THR A 265 3.94 9.41 18.50
CA THR A 265 4.80 9.96 17.45
C THR A 265 6.22 10.16 18.00
N VAL A 266 7.19 9.41 17.48
CA VAL A 266 8.60 9.52 17.90
C VAL A 266 9.32 10.64 17.14
N LYS A 267 9.07 10.78 15.84
CA LYS A 267 9.68 11.81 14.97
C LYS A 267 8.75 12.16 13.81
N ASN A 268 8.80 13.42 13.40
CA ASN A 268 8.16 13.92 12.17
C ASN A 268 9.24 14.35 11.17
N TYR A 269 9.10 13.94 9.92
CA TYR A 269 9.98 14.33 8.82
C TYR A 269 9.18 15.11 7.78
N GLU A 270 9.63 16.31 7.44
CA GLU A 270 9.05 17.10 6.35
C GLU A 270 9.80 16.84 5.05
N ILE A 271 9.07 16.52 3.98
CA ILE A 271 9.64 16.39 2.64
C ILE A 271 9.31 17.66 1.87
N LYS A 272 10.34 18.40 1.48
CA LYS A 272 10.21 19.66 0.74
C LYS A 272 10.55 19.45 -0.73
N ARG A 273 9.80 20.13 -1.60
CA ARG A 273 10.12 20.24 -3.02
C ARG A 273 10.43 21.69 -3.34
N VAL A 274 11.21 21.89 -4.41
CA VAL A 274 11.41 23.23 -4.97
C VAL A 274 10.06 23.73 -5.45
N ASP A 275 9.69 24.92 -4.99
CA ASP A 275 8.51 25.64 -5.48
C ASP A 275 8.86 26.28 -6.82
N SER A 276 8.51 25.61 -7.92
CA SER A 276 8.81 26.10 -9.27
C SER A 276 8.13 27.44 -9.57
N ASP A 277 6.97 27.73 -8.97
CA ASP A 277 6.21 28.96 -9.21
C ASP A 277 6.89 30.18 -8.56
N TYR A 278 7.57 29.97 -7.42
CA TYR A 278 8.41 31.00 -6.82
C TYR A 278 9.58 31.42 -7.72
N PHE A 279 10.13 30.48 -8.50
CA PHE A 279 11.30 30.73 -9.36
C PHE A 279 10.97 30.99 -10.83
N SER A 280 9.69 30.91 -11.25
CA SER A 280 9.28 31.14 -12.64
C SER A 280 9.24 32.61 -13.05
N GLY A 281 9.37 33.55 -12.10
CA GLY A 281 9.57 34.97 -12.40
C GLY A 281 8.36 35.69 -13.00
N ASP A 282 7.20 35.04 -13.12
CA ASP A 282 5.94 35.69 -13.48
C ASP A 282 5.41 36.46 -12.27
N VAL A 283 6.01 37.64 -12.05
CA VAL A 283 5.45 38.69 -11.22
C VAL A 283 4.32 39.32 -12.04
N GLY A 284 3.09 39.17 -11.57
CA GLY A 284 1.92 39.86 -12.15
C GLY A 284 2.05 41.38 -12.15
#